data_AF-A0A060RBF5-F1
#
_entry.id   AF-A0A060RBF5-F1
#
_cell.length_a   1.000
_cell.length_b   1.000
_cell.length_c   1.000
_cell.angle_alpha   90.00
_cell.angle_beta   90.00
_cell.angle_gamma   90.00
#
_symmetry.space_group_name_H-M   'P 1'
#
loop_
_entity.id
_entity.type
_entity.pdbx_description
1 polymer ?
#
loop_
_entity_poly.entity_id
_entity_poly.type
_entity_poly.pdbx_seq_one_letter_code
_entity_poly.pdbx_strand_id
1 'polypeptide(L)'
;MSVRHLLDTKIVRNNLILFEFKEQAKDRRLVKRHIIEALMKKYGYSRSYIEQIVYDSKITHRPCTSCGENTNISQWKRNQGVCTKCLNKQQKQDNDDK
;
A
#
# COMPACT_ATOMS: atom_id res chain seq x y z
N MET A 1 21.46 -25.97 0.97
CA MET A 1 20.48 -24.88 0.74
C MET A 1 20.66 -23.84 1.84
N SER A 2 20.98 -22.58 1.51
CA SER A 2 21.22 -21.54 2.52
C SER A 2 19.90 -20.99 3.06
N VAL A 3 19.77 -20.92 4.39
CA VAL A 3 18.60 -20.42 5.15
C VAL A 3 18.12 -19.03 4.69
N ARG A 4 18.97 -18.27 3.99
CA ARG A 4 18.65 -16.93 3.44
C ARG A 4 17.50 -16.90 2.42
N HIS A 5 17.08 -18.05 1.89
CA HIS A 5 15.97 -18.16 0.94
C HIS A 5 14.59 -18.37 1.60
N LEU A 6 14.52 -18.61 2.92
CA LEU A 6 13.27 -19.01 3.61
C LEU A 6 12.38 -17.84 4.03
N LEU A 7 12.89 -16.61 3.99
CA LEU A 7 12.11 -15.40 4.23
C LEU A 7 12.51 -14.40 3.15
N ASP A 8 11.54 -13.85 2.42
CA ASP A 8 11.80 -12.73 1.52
C ASP A 8 12.38 -11.58 2.35
N THR A 9 13.71 -11.48 2.31
CA THR A 9 14.48 -10.55 3.15
C THR A 9 14.09 -9.10 2.90
N LYS A 10 13.54 -8.79 1.72
CA LYS A 10 13.00 -7.47 1.40
C LYS A 10 11.68 -7.23 2.12
N ILE A 11 10.77 -8.21 2.12
CA ILE A 11 9.49 -8.11 2.84
C ILE A 11 9.73 -7.97 4.35
N VAL A 12 10.62 -8.79 4.92
CA VAL A 12 10.94 -8.71 6.36
C VAL A 12 11.52 -7.35 6.72
N ARG A 13 12.48 -6.84 5.91
CA ARG A 13 13.08 -5.53 6.12
C ARG A 13 12.06 -4.39 6.03
N ASN A 14 11.20 -4.41 5.02
CA ASN A 14 10.17 -3.40 4.84
C ASN A 14 9.20 -3.37 6.04
N ASN A 15 8.81 -4.55 6.54
CA ASN A 15 7.96 -4.66 7.73
C ASN A 15 8.65 -4.13 8.99
N LEU A 16 9.94 -4.42 9.18
CA LEU A 16 10.73 -3.88 10.30
C LEU A 16 10.80 -2.34 10.26
N ILE A 17 11.12 -1.77 9.10
CA ILE A 17 11.15 -0.30 8.90
C ILE A 17 9.78 0.32 9.20
N LEU A 18 8.70 -0.28 8.70
CA LEU A 18 7.33 0.20 8.93
C LEU A 18 6.93 0.12 10.40
N PHE A 19 7.27 -0.98 11.07
CA PHE A 19 7.00 -1.18 12.49
C PHE A 19 7.71 -0.12 13.34
N GLU A 20 9.01 0.07 13.14
CA GLU A 20 9.79 1.05 13.91
C GLU A 20 9.33 2.49 13.67
N PHE A 21 8.96 2.83 12.43
CA PHE A 21 8.35 4.12 12.14
C PHE A 21 7.06 4.33 12.95
N LYS A 22 6.17 3.32 12.99
CA LYS A 22 4.91 3.39 13.73
C LYS A 22 5.12 3.53 15.22
N GLU A 23 6.07 2.78 15.80
CA GLU A 23 6.39 2.89 17.24
C GLU A 23 6.91 4.28 17.59
N GLN A 24 7.84 4.83 16.81
CA GLN A 24 8.36 6.18 17.05
C GLN A 24 7.31 7.27 16.78
N ALA A 25 6.43 7.08 15.81
CA ALA A 25 5.36 8.03 15.49
C ALA A 25 4.23 8.06 16.54
N LYS A 26 4.14 7.07 17.43
CA LYS A 26 3.26 7.13 18.61
C LYS A 26 3.73 8.19 19.62
N ASP A 27 5.03 8.44 19.68
CA ASP A 27 5.58 9.54 20.47
C ASP A 27 5.35 10.87 19.74
N ARG A 28 4.39 11.66 20.24
CA ARG A 28 4.02 12.96 19.66
C ARG A 28 5.14 14.01 19.74
N ARG A 29 6.22 13.74 20.48
CA ARG A 29 7.39 14.63 20.58
C ARG A 29 8.32 14.55 19.37
N LEU A 30 8.23 13.46 18.59
CA LEU A 30 9.10 13.25 17.44
C LEU A 30 8.44 13.73 16.15
N VAL A 31 9.12 14.65 15.47
CA VAL A 31 8.72 15.08 14.13
C VAL A 31 9.01 13.94 13.15
N LYS A 32 8.01 13.57 12.32
CA LYS A 32 8.12 12.48 11.32
C LYS A 32 9.36 12.57 10.44
N ARG A 33 9.81 13.79 10.11
CA ARG A 33 11.04 14.04 9.35
C ARG A 33 12.28 13.45 10.05
N HIS A 34 12.42 13.68 11.35
CA HIS A 34 13.56 13.17 12.13
C HIS A 34 13.51 11.64 12.27
N ILE A 35 12.32 11.05 12.39
CA ILE A 35 12.13 9.59 12.38
C ILE A 35 12.62 9.02 11.05
N ILE A 36 12.24 9.62 9.91
CA ILE A 36 12.69 9.19 8.57
C ILE A 36 14.22 9.31 8.44
N GLU A 37 14.81 10.42 8.87
CA GLU A 37 16.28 10.62 8.83
C GLU A 37 17.02 9.57 9.69
N ALA A 38 16.48 9.20 10.86
CA ALA A 38 17.04 8.15 11.70
C ALA A 38 16.94 6.77 11.04
N LEU A 39 15.81 6.45 10.41
CA LEU A 39 15.62 5.19 9.67
C LEU A 39 16.53 5.10 8.44
N MET A 40 16.73 6.19 7.71
CA MET A 40 17.69 6.24 6.60
C MET A 40 19.10 5.86 7.07
N LYS A 41 19.57 6.46 8.17
CA LYS A 41 20.90 6.17 8.74
C LYS A 41 21.01 4.74 9.24
N LYS A 42 19.98 4.24 9.93
CA LYS A 42 19.97 2.89 10.52
C LYS A 42 20.00 1.79 9.46
N TYR A 43 19.24 1.96 8.38
CA TYR A 43 19.07 0.93 7.35
C TYR A 43 19.92 1.17 6.09
N GLY A 44 20.60 2.32 5.98
CA GLY A 44 21.47 2.64 4.85
C GLY A 44 20.71 2.89 3.54
N TYR A 45 19.47 3.37 3.60
CA TYR A 45 18.65 3.63 2.41
C TYR A 45 18.39 5.11 2.17
N SER A 46 18.06 5.42 0.91
CA SER A 46 17.65 6.75 0.50
C SER A 46 16.34 7.15 1.18
N ARG A 47 16.14 8.46 1.28
CA ARG A 47 14.91 9.05 1.81
C ARG A 47 13.67 8.53 1.09
N SER A 48 13.70 8.54 -0.24
CA SER A 48 12.58 8.10 -1.08
C SER A 48 12.21 6.63 -0.82
N TYR A 49 13.19 5.76 -0.60
CA TYR A 49 12.93 4.35 -0.29
C TYR A 49 12.24 4.18 1.07
N ILE A 50 12.72 4.89 2.10
CA ILE A 50 12.08 4.89 3.43
C ILE A 50 10.67 5.47 3.35
N GLU A 51 10.50 6.60 2.66
CA GLU A 51 9.21 7.27 2.45
C GLU A 51 8.21 6.35 1.72
N GLN A 52 8.65 5.61 0.70
CA GLN A 52 7.83 4.58 0.08
C GLN A 52 7.39 3.52 1.09
N ILE A 53 8.29 2.99 1.92
CA ILE A 53 7.89 1.97 2.90
C ILE A 53 6.87 2.52 3.92
N VAL A 54 7.10 3.72 4.45
CA VAL A 54 6.26 4.25 5.54
C VAL A 54 4.95 4.89 5.06
N TYR A 55 4.94 5.51 3.87
CA TYR A 55 3.76 6.19 3.31
C TYR A 55 3.00 5.36 2.26
N ASP A 56 3.69 4.49 1.51
CA ASP A 56 3.12 3.65 0.45
C ASP A 56 2.55 2.33 1.01
N SER A 57 2.55 2.16 2.34
CA SER A 57 1.79 1.12 3.05
C SER A 57 0.26 1.25 2.91
N LYS A 58 -0.23 2.24 2.16
CA LYS A 58 -1.62 2.32 1.74
C LYS A 58 -1.83 1.33 0.61
N ILE A 59 -2.66 0.31 0.83
CA ILE A 59 -3.18 -0.57 -0.22
C ILE A 59 -3.57 0.29 -1.44
N THR A 60 -2.73 0.30 -2.48
CA THR A 60 -2.94 1.11 -3.68
C THR A 60 -3.93 0.46 -4.63
N HIS A 61 -4.13 -0.86 -4.48
CA HIS A 61 -5.04 -1.66 -5.29
C HIS A 61 -5.92 -2.55 -4.40
N ARG A 62 -7.23 -2.60 -4.70
CA ARG A 62 -8.17 -3.56 -4.13
C ARG A 62 -8.86 -4.35 -5.24
N PRO A 63 -9.15 -5.64 -5.03
CA PRO A 63 -9.85 -6.43 -6.02
C PRO A 63 -11.28 -5.91 -6.22
N CYS A 64 -11.74 -5.90 -7.47
CA CYS A 64 -13.12 -5.64 -7.84
C CYS A 64 -14.03 -6.70 -7.19
N THR A 65 -15.13 -6.27 -6.56
CA THR A 65 -16.09 -7.19 -5.92
C THR A 65 -16.86 -8.05 -6.93
N SER A 66 -16.93 -7.64 -8.21
CA SER A 66 -17.64 -8.35 -9.27
C SER A 66 -16.76 -9.33 -10.07
N CYS A 67 -15.51 -8.96 -10.37
CA CYS A 67 -14.64 -9.76 -11.24
C CYS A 67 -13.26 -10.09 -10.66
N GLY A 68 -12.93 -9.61 -9.46
CA GLY A 68 -11.65 -9.85 -8.80
C GLY A 68 -10.46 -9.05 -9.36
N GLU A 69 -10.62 -8.30 -10.45
CA GLU A 69 -9.52 -7.55 -11.07
C GLU A 69 -8.99 -6.44 -10.13
N ASN A 70 -7.66 -6.32 -10.04
CA ASN A 70 -7.01 -5.32 -9.20
C ASN A 70 -7.35 -3.90 -9.68
N THR A 71 -8.02 -3.14 -8.82
CA THR A 71 -8.53 -1.80 -9.11
C THR A 71 -7.80 -0.80 -8.21
N ASN A 72 -7.36 0.33 -8.74
CA ASN A 72 -6.75 1.38 -7.92
C ASN A 72 -7.71 1.80 -6.80
N ILE A 73 -7.24 1.99 -5.57
CA ILE A 73 -8.10 2.29 -4.41
C ILE A 73 -8.98 3.53 -4.59
N SER A 74 -8.51 4.55 -5.32
CA SER A 74 -9.30 5.75 -5.64
C SER A 74 -10.47 5.42 -6.57
N GLN A 75 -10.23 4.58 -7.57
CA GLN A 75 -11.26 4.07 -8.48
C GLN A 75 -12.20 3.11 -7.74
N TRP A 76 -11.67 2.20 -6.92
CA TRP A 76 -12.43 1.25 -6.11
C TRP A 76 -13.39 1.99 -5.17
N LYS A 77 -12.94 3.06 -4.49
CA LYS A 77 -13.80 3.89 -3.64
C LYS A 77 -14.89 4.62 -4.44
N ARG A 78 -14.52 5.24 -5.57
CA ARG A 78 -15.45 5.98 -6.43
C ARG A 78 -16.55 5.08 -7.00
N ASN A 79 -16.17 3.87 -7.42
CA ASN A 79 -17.04 2.91 -8.05
C ASN A 79 -17.60 1.88 -7.06
N GLN A 80 -17.59 2.19 -5.75
CA GLN A 80 -18.17 1.36 -4.68
C GLN A 80 -17.74 -0.11 -4.70
N GLY A 81 -16.46 -0.34 -4.99
CA GLY A 81 -15.84 -1.65 -5.02
C GLY A 81 -15.79 -2.33 -6.39
N VAL A 82 -16.28 -1.68 -7.44
CA VAL A 82 -16.40 -2.26 -8.78
C VAL A 82 -15.40 -1.62 -9.77
N CYS A 83 -14.77 -2.40 -10.64
CA CYS A 83 -13.90 -1.82 -11.68
C CYS A 83 -14.72 -1.13 -12.78
N THR A 84 -14.12 -0.22 -13.54
CA THR A 84 -14.84 0.52 -14.60
C THR A 84 -15.41 -0.41 -15.67
N LYS A 85 -14.76 -1.55 -15.95
CA LYS A 85 -15.28 -2.54 -16.92
C LYS A 85 -16.62 -3.13 -16.46
N CYS A 86 -16.73 -3.49 -15.18
CA CYS A 86 -17.98 -4.04 -14.62
C CYS A 86 -19.05 -2.95 -14.49
N LEU A 87 -18.67 -1.73 -14.10
CA LEU A 87 -19.60 -0.60 -14.02
C LEU A 87 -20.24 -0.29 -15.40
N ASN A 88 -19.44 -0.29 -16.46
CA ASN A 88 -19.93 -0.06 -17.82
C ASN A 88 -20.83 -1.21 -18.34
N LYS A 89 -20.65 -2.44 -17.84
CA LYS A 89 -21.54 -3.57 -18.17
C LYS A 89 -22.91 -3.41 -17.50
N GLN A 90 -22.93 -2.98 -16.23
CA GLN A 90 -24.17 -2.73 -15.49
C GLN A 90 -24.98 -1.61 -16.15
N GLN A 91 -24.33 -0.51 -16.51
CA GLN A 91 -24.99 0.61 -17.19
C GLN A 91 -25.56 0.26 -18.57
N LYS A 92 -25.03 -0.75 -19.27
CA LYS A 92 -25.62 -1.19 -20.54
C LYS A 92 -26.91 -1.98 -20.33
N GLN A 93 -26.95 -2.84 -19.32
CA GLN A 93 -28.16 -3.62 -19.01
C GLN A 93 -29.34 -2.74 -18.62
N ASP A 94 -29.11 -1.69 -17.81
CA ASP A 94 -30.18 -0.77 -17.40
C ASP A 94 -30.78 0.08 -18.55
N ASN A 95 -30.06 0.20 -19.67
CA ASN A 95 -30.54 0.96 -20.84
C ASN A 95 -31.19 0.08 -21.91
N ASP A 96 -30.99 -1.24 -21.86
CA ASP A 96 -31.57 -2.20 -22.80
C ASP A 96 -32.95 -2.73 -22.33
N ASP A 97 -33.33 -2.48 -21.06
CA ASP A 97 -34.63 -2.84 -20.46
C ASP A 97 -35.68 -1.70 -20.50
N LYS A 98 -35.49 -0.67 -21.35
CA LYS A 98 -36.42 0.47 -21.46
C LYS A 98 -37.00 0.67 -22.86
#